data_AF-A0A399YS03-F1
#
_entry.id   AF-A0A399YS03-F1
#
_cell.length_a   1.000
_cell.length_b   1.000
_cell.length_c   1.000
_cell.angle_alpha   90.00
_cell.angle_beta   90.00
_cell.angle_gamma   90.00
#
_symmetry.space_group_name_H-M   'P 1'
#
loop_
_entity.id
_entity.type
_entity.pdbx_description
1 polymer ?
#
loop_
_entity_poly.entity_id
_entity_poly.type
_entity_poly.pdbx_seq_one_letter_code
_entity_poly.pdbx_strand_id
1 'polypeptide(L)'
;MTPAAQDAFREMLLTVVGQAFSAAGYQLENLPLKWNDGQFRFSRQLANGLTATIEFQHLTYTDTEWSSGSPSRFRVTLRRSDGLHRDLSALVVTDFGVAILPSAKHWWTYRDVPSLGRALGEAGSLAVAYGMPWLSGDLSPDGDQGAE
;
A
#
# COMPACT_ATOMS: atom_id res chain seq x y z
N MET A 1 5.51 0.51 -21.27
CA MET A 1 5.75 0.99 -19.90
C MET A 1 7.17 1.51 -19.84
N THR A 2 7.40 2.74 -19.41
CA THR A 2 8.76 3.32 -19.35
C THR A 2 9.35 3.06 -17.95
N PRO A 3 10.56 2.46 -17.83
CA PRO A 3 11.25 2.27 -16.55
C PRO A 3 11.30 3.55 -15.69
N ALA A 4 11.46 4.71 -16.35
CA ALA A 4 11.49 6.02 -15.70
C ALA A 4 10.24 6.35 -14.85
N ALA A 5 9.04 5.93 -15.25
CA ALA A 5 7.83 6.21 -14.48
C ALA A 5 7.74 5.35 -13.20
N GLN A 6 8.27 4.12 -13.24
CA GLN A 6 8.32 3.26 -12.07
C GLN A 6 9.41 3.70 -11.10
N ASP A 7 10.55 4.14 -11.61
CA ASP A 7 11.61 4.71 -10.78
C ASP A 7 11.14 5.97 -10.05
N ALA A 8 10.47 6.89 -10.76
CA ALA A 8 9.90 8.10 -10.16
C ALA A 8 8.85 7.78 -9.08
N PHE A 9 7.98 6.79 -9.33
CA PHE A 9 7.02 6.33 -8.31
C PHE A 9 7.73 5.76 -7.09
N ARG A 10 8.77 4.92 -7.28
CA ARG A 10 9.55 4.33 -6.20
C ARG A 10 10.24 5.39 -5.33
N GLU A 11 10.85 6.39 -5.96
CA GLU A 11 11.53 7.48 -5.26
C GLU A 11 10.52 8.27 -4.40
N MET A 12 9.36 8.59 -4.96
CA MET A 12 8.29 9.26 -4.21
C MET A 12 7.73 8.39 -3.08
N LEU A 13 7.53 7.10 -3.33
CA LEU A 13 7.10 6.13 -2.32
C LEU A 13 8.07 6.10 -1.14
N LEU A 14 9.36 5.96 -1.40
CA LEU A 14 10.39 5.96 -0.35
C LEU A 14 10.48 7.31 0.38
N THR A 15 10.32 8.42 -0.33
CA THR A 15 10.33 9.77 0.27
C THR A 15 9.15 9.98 1.21
N VAL A 16 7.95 9.56 0.82
CA VAL A 16 6.71 9.85 1.57
C VAL A 16 6.47 8.85 2.70
N VAL A 17 6.62 7.55 2.44
CA VAL A 17 6.29 6.51 3.43
C VAL A 17 7.50 5.74 3.96
N GLY A 18 8.65 5.84 3.28
CA GLY A 18 9.81 4.98 3.56
C GLY A 18 10.35 5.12 4.99
N GLN A 19 10.41 6.34 5.53
CA GLN A 19 10.85 6.56 6.92
C GLN A 19 9.89 5.90 7.93
N ALA A 20 8.57 6.11 7.78
CA ALA A 20 7.58 5.54 8.67
C ALA A 20 7.57 4.01 8.60
N PHE A 21 7.68 3.45 7.39
CA PHE A 21 7.71 2.00 7.19
C PHE A 21 8.98 1.37 7.77
N SER A 22 10.15 1.99 7.53
CA SER A 22 11.42 1.54 8.10
C SER A 22 11.42 1.60 9.62
N ALA A 23 10.86 2.66 10.22
CA ALA A 23 10.69 2.77 11.67
C ALA A 23 9.78 1.66 12.24
N ALA A 24 8.76 1.25 11.46
CA ALA A 24 7.91 0.11 11.78
C ALA A 24 8.56 -1.26 11.45
N GLY A 25 9.82 -1.30 11.01
CA GLY A 25 10.58 -2.52 10.69
C GLY A 25 10.31 -3.10 9.30
N TYR A 26 9.57 -2.39 8.45
CA TYR A 26 9.30 -2.79 7.07
C TYR A 26 10.37 -2.25 6.12
N GLN A 27 10.97 -3.14 5.33
CA GLN A 27 12.01 -2.78 4.36
C GLN A 27 11.52 -3.05 2.93
N LEU A 28 11.87 -2.16 2.00
CA LEU A 28 11.59 -2.37 0.58
C LEU A 28 12.43 -3.54 0.06
N GLU A 29 11.78 -4.56 -0.49
CA GLU A 29 12.44 -5.71 -1.09
C GLU A 29 13.18 -5.31 -2.37
N ASN A 30 14.45 -5.66 -2.47
CA ASN A 30 15.26 -5.41 -3.67
C ASN A 30 14.91 -6.40 -4.79
N LEU A 31 13.83 -6.10 -5.51
CA LEU A 31 13.31 -6.92 -6.61
C LEU A 31 13.17 -6.07 -7.88
N PRO A 32 14.27 -5.79 -8.61
CA PRO A 32 14.25 -4.88 -9.76
C PRO A 32 13.25 -5.28 -10.85
N LEU A 33 13.09 -6.58 -11.10
CA LEU A 33 12.09 -7.07 -12.07
C LEU A 33 10.65 -6.74 -11.63
N LYS A 34 10.36 -6.84 -10.33
CA LYS A 34 9.05 -6.49 -9.78
C LYS A 34 8.81 -4.98 -9.81
N TRP A 35 9.84 -4.19 -9.52
CA TRP A 35 9.76 -2.75 -9.60
C TRP A 35 9.46 -2.27 -11.03
N ASN A 36 10.08 -2.90 -12.04
CA ASN A 36 9.80 -2.62 -13.45
C ASN A 36 8.33 -2.91 -13.82
N ASP A 37 7.71 -3.91 -13.19
CA ASP A 37 6.28 -4.24 -13.33
C ASP A 37 5.35 -3.37 -12.44
N GLY A 38 5.91 -2.39 -11.71
CA GLY A 38 5.18 -1.51 -10.80
C GLY A 38 4.74 -2.18 -9.50
N GLN A 39 5.39 -3.26 -9.08
CA GLN A 39 5.15 -3.95 -7.82
C GLN A 39 6.26 -3.60 -6.81
N PHE A 40 5.90 -2.86 -5.77
CA PHE A 40 6.82 -2.46 -4.70
C PHE A 40 6.38 -3.11 -3.39
N ARG A 41 7.24 -3.94 -2.81
CA ARG A 41 6.91 -4.73 -1.61
C ARG A 41 7.75 -4.29 -0.44
N PHE A 42 7.08 -3.90 0.62
CA PHE A 42 7.71 -3.75 1.92
C PHE A 42 7.42 -4.98 2.76
N SER A 43 8.46 -5.59 3.33
CA SER A 43 8.30 -6.76 4.19
C SER A 43 8.98 -6.60 5.54
N ARG A 44 8.40 -7.28 6.53
CA ARG A 44 8.89 -7.34 7.91
C ARG A 44 8.71 -8.76 8.43
N GLN A 45 9.71 -9.25 9.16
CA GLN A 45 9.57 -10.46 9.96
C GLN A 45 8.84 -10.12 11.28
N LEU A 46 7.77 -10.86 11.57
CA LEU A 46 7.00 -10.73 12.81
C LEU A 46 7.60 -11.62 13.91
N ALA A 47 7.28 -11.32 15.17
CA ALA A 47 7.80 -12.04 16.33
C ALA A 47 7.42 -13.53 16.36
N ASN A 48 6.28 -13.89 15.77
CA ASN A 48 5.78 -15.26 15.65
C ASN A 48 6.40 -16.05 14.47
N GLY A 49 7.43 -15.50 13.81
CA GLY A 49 8.10 -16.14 12.68
C GLY A 49 7.35 -16.01 11.35
N LEU A 50 6.20 -15.34 11.31
CA LEU A 50 5.50 -15.00 10.07
C LEU A 50 6.15 -13.79 9.38
N THR A 51 5.93 -13.65 8.08
CA THR A 51 6.34 -12.47 7.32
C THR A 51 5.10 -11.65 6.97
N ALA A 52 5.13 -10.37 7.30
CA ALA A 52 4.13 -9.39 6.89
C ALA A 52 4.61 -8.62 5.65
N THR A 53 3.71 -8.35 4.72
CA THR A 53 4.01 -7.67 3.45
C THR A 53 2.95 -6.61 3.15
N ILE A 54 3.43 -5.41 2.77
CA ILE A 54 2.63 -4.33 2.22
C ILE A 54 3.08 -4.13 0.76
N GLU A 55 2.21 -4.44 -0.19
CA GLU A 55 2.49 -4.38 -1.63
C GLU A 55 1.77 -3.20 -2.25
N PHE A 56 2.52 -2.31 -2.91
CA PHE A 56 1.99 -1.28 -3.79
C PHE A 56 2.02 -1.80 -5.22
N GLN A 57 0.87 -1.81 -5.88
CA GLN A 57 0.78 -2.05 -7.32
C GLN A 57 0.46 -0.74 -8.04
N HIS A 58 1.44 -0.24 -8.80
CA HIS A 58 1.37 1.00 -9.54
C HIS A 58 1.12 0.76 -11.03
N LEU A 59 0.07 1.40 -11.56
CA LEU A 59 -0.28 1.45 -12.97
C LEU A 59 -0.12 2.88 -13.47
N THR A 60 0.91 3.09 -14.30
CA THR A 60 1.18 4.39 -14.92
C THR A 60 0.44 4.52 -16.24
N TYR A 61 -0.22 5.66 -16.44
CA TYR A 61 -0.76 6.09 -17.72
C TYR A 61 -0.02 7.37 -18.12
N THR A 62 0.94 7.23 -19.04
CA THR A 62 1.62 8.37 -19.66
C THR A 62 0.75 8.86 -20.81
N ASP A 63 0.46 10.17 -20.87
CA ASP A 63 -0.31 10.78 -21.95
C ASP A 63 0.27 10.38 -23.32
N THR A 64 -0.44 9.52 -24.01
CA THR A 64 -0.31 9.25 -25.45
C THR A 64 -1.62 9.67 -26.10
N GLU A 65 -1.63 9.89 -27.42
CA GLU A 65 -2.88 10.17 -28.17
C GLU A 65 -4.02 9.18 -27.85
N TRP A 66 -3.68 7.95 -27.43
CA TRP A 66 -4.60 6.87 -27.08
C TRP A 66 -4.95 6.72 -25.59
N SER A 67 -4.26 7.43 -24.69
CA SER A 67 -4.50 7.37 -23.24
C SER A 67 -5.03 8.69 -22.65
N SER A 68 -5.33 9.65 -23.53
CA SER A 68 -5.87 10.98 -23.26
C SER A 68 -6.77 11.03 -22.02
N GLY A 69 -6.20 11.46 -20.90
CA GLY A 69 -6.93 11.87 -19.70
C GLY A 69 -7.14 10.82 -18.59
N SER A 70 -6.70 9.57 -18.72
CA SER A 70 -6.80 8.61 -17.59
C SER A 70 -5.72 8.87 -16.54
N PRO A 71 -6.06 9.07 -15.24
CA PRO A 71 -5.05 9.29 -14.21
C PRO A 71 -4.28 8.01 -13.91
N SER A 72 -2.98 8.13 -13.67
CA SER A 72 -2.16 7.08 -13.05
C SER A 72 -2.75 6.69 -11.71
N ARG A 73 -2.57 5.42 -11.33
CA ARG A 73 -3.20 4.90 -10.11
C ARG A 73 -2.41 3.80 -9.46
N PHE A 74 -2.65 3.61 -8.17
CA PHE A 74 -2.11 2.49 -7.44
C PHE A 74 -3.13 1.91 -6.46
N ARG A 75 -2.87 0.67 -6.04
CA ARG A 75 -3.56 0.02 -4.93
C ARG A 75 -2.55 -0.54 -3.94
N VAL A 76 -3.00 -0.75 -2.71
CA VAL A 76 -2.20 -1.33 -1.63
C VAL A 76 -2.85 -2.62 -1.17
N THR A 77 -2.08 -3.70 -1.18
CA THR A 77 -2.50 -5.02 -0.72
C THR A 77 -1.63 -5.46 0.45
N LEU A 78 -2.27 -6.00 1.47
CA LEU A 78 -1.67 -6.50 2.71
C LEU A 78 -1.66 -8.02 2.67
N ARG A 79 -0.53 -8.63 3.05
CA ARG A 79 -0.38 -10.09 3.11
C ARG A 79 0.42 -10.52 4.33
N ARG A 80 0.11 -11.69 4.87
CA ARG A 80 0.94 -12.39 5.84
C ARG A 80 1.17 -13.83 5.39
N SER A 81 2.31 -14.40 5.75
CA SER A 81 2.76 -15.72 5.26
C SER A 81 1.89 -16.91 5.67
N ASP A 82 0.94 -16.72 6.59
CA ASP A 82 -0.07 -17.70 6.99
C ASP A 82 -1.29 -17.75 6.05
N GLY A 83 -1.30 -16.94 4.99
CA GLY A 83 -2.38 -16.88 4.00
C GLY A 83 -3.34 -15.71 4.21
N LEU A 84 -3.18 -14.91 5.28
CA LEU A 84 -3.95 -13.70 5.48
C LEU A 84 -3.69 -12.70 4.34
N HIS A 85 -4.76 -12.20 3.71
CA HIS A 85 -4.68 -11.31 2.55
C HIS A 85 -5.87 -10.35 2.51
N ARG A 86 -5.61 -9.05 2.30
CA ARG A 86 -6.67 -8.06 2.09
C ARG A 86 -6.16 -6.85 1.29
N ASP A 87 -7.02 -6.22 0.49
CA ASP A 87 -6.75 -4.87 0.01
C ASP A 87 -6.90 -3.88 1.17
N LEU A 88 -5.99 -2.90 1.29
CA LEU A 88 -6.01 -1.93 2.38
C LEU A 88 -7.33 -1.15 2.43
N SER A 89 -7.87 -0.79 1.27
CA SER A 89 -9.14 -0.09 1.19
C SER A 89 -10.33 -0.94 1.65
N ALA A 90 -10.31 -2.25 1.36
CA ALA A 90 -11.31 -3.18 1.88
C ALA A 90 -11.19 -3.35 3.40
N LEU A 91 -9.96 -3.49 3.91
CA LEU A 91 -9.70 -3.57 5.35
C LEU A 91 -10.34 -2.38 6.09
N VAL A 92 -10.08 -1.17 5.62
CA VAL A 92 -10.58 0.05 6.29
C VAL A 92 -12.09 0.21 6.15
N VAL A 93 -12.64 0.07 4.94
CA VAL A 93 -14.06 0.40 4.68
C VAL A 93 -15.01 -0.73 5.06
N THR A 94 -14.66 -1.97 4.74
CA THR A 94 -15.53 -3.13 4.95
C THR A 94 -15.29 -3.77 6.29
N ASP A 95 -14.03 -4.05 6.64
CA ASP A 95 -13.73 -4.82 7.85
C ASP A 95 -13.81 -3.92 9.09
N PHE A 96 -13.19 -2.74 9.08
CA PHE A 96 -13.30 -1.78 10.20
C PHE A 96 -14.51 -0.83 10.12
N GLY A 97 -15.25 -0.82 9.01
CA GLY A 97 -16.45 0.02 8.86
C GLY A 97 -16.18 1.53 8.82
N VAL A 98 -14.95 1.96 8.52
CA VAL A 98 -14.56 3.39 8.53
C VAL A 98 -14.74 3.99 7.14
N ALA A 99 -15.71 4.90 7.01
CA ALA A 99 -16.05 5.58 5.75
C ALA A 99 -15.08 6.74 5.38
N ILE A 100 -13.77 6.50 5.47
CA ILE A 100 -12.73 7.48 5.10
C ILE A 100 -12.34 7.39 3.61
N LEU A 101 -12.53 6.23 2.98
CA LEU A 101 -12.31 6.03 1.54
C LEU A 101 -13.65 5.89 0.79
N PRO A 102 -13.70 6.23 -0.51
CA PRO A 102 -14.93 6.14 -1.30
C PRO A 102 -15.51 4.73 -1.43
N SER A 103 -14.68 3.68 -1.38
CA SER A 103 -15.13 2.29 -1.44
C SER A 103 -14.05 1.29 -1.02
N ALA A 104 -14.45 0.05 -0.75
CA ALA A 104 -13.56 -1.08 -0.50
C ALA A 104 -12.67 -1.50 -1.69
N LYS A 105 -12.99 -1.02 -2.90
CA LYS A 105 -12.19 -1.26 -4.13
C LYS A 105 -11.47 0.00 -4.58
N HIS A 106 -11.19 0.90 -3.64
CA HIS A 106 -10.58 2.19 -3.95
C HIS A 106 -9.18 2.02 -4.55
N TRP A 107 -8.96 2.75 -5.64
CA TRP A 107 -7.65 2.99 -6.24
C TRP A 107 -7.29 4.44 -5.99
N TRP A 108 -6.11 4.68 -5.45
CA TRP A 108 -5.56 6.02 -5.35
C TRP A 108 -5.14 6.49 -6.73
N THR A 109 -5.65 7.65 -7.16
CA THR A 109 -5.38 8.21 -8.48
C THR A 109 -4.59 9.51 -8.37
N TYR A 110 -3.70 9.75 -9.31
CA TYR A 110 -2.91 10.98 -9.39
C TYR A 110 -2.61 11.35 -10.83
N ARG A 111 -2.26 12.63 -11.05
CA ARG A 111 -1.91 13.17 -12.38
C ARG A 111 -0.55 13.86 -12.38
N ASP A 112 -0.06 14.25 -11.21
CA ASP A 112 1.15 15.03 -11.03
C ASP A 112 1.86 14.64 -9.73
N VAL A 113 3.08 15.13 -9.53
CA VAL A 113 3.90 14.81 -8.35
C VAL A 113 3.23 15.25 -7.04
N PRO A 114 2.63 16.45 -6.92
CA PRO A 114 1.91 16.84 -5.70
C PRO A 114 0.73 15.91 -5.36
N SER A 115 -0.11 15.56 -6.33
CA SER A 115 -1.24 14.63 -6.11
C SER A 115 -0.76 13.22 -5.78
N LEU A 116 0.35 12.76 -6.38
CA LEU A 116 1.00 11.50 -6.01
C LEU A 116 1.44 11.53 -4.54
N GLY A 117 2.12 12.60 -4.11
CA GLY A 117 2.59 12.73 -2.72
C GLY A 117 1.44 12.68 -1.71
N ARG A 118 0.32 13.36 -1.99
CA ARG A 118 -0.88 13.31 -1.14
C ARG A 118 -1.50 11.92 -1.10
N ALA A 119 -1.64 11.28 -2.26
CA ALA A 119 -2.20 9.94 -2.36
C ALA A 119 -1.36 8.90 -1.61
N LEU A 120 -0.03 8.97 -1.75
CA LEU A 120 0.91 8.12 -0.99
C LEU A 120 0.84 8.41 0.51
N GLY A 121 0.70 9.68 0.89
CA GLY A 121 0.54 10.08 2.29
C GLY A 121 -0.72 9.46 2.91
N GLU A 122 -1.87 9.59 2.26
CA GLU A 122 -3.12 8.98 2.74
C GLU A 122 -3.02 7.45 2.83
N ALA A 123 -2.57 6.78 1.76
CA ALA A 123 -2.41 5.34 1.75
C ALA A 123 -1.40 4.87 2.81
N GLY A 124 -0.29 5.60 2.98
CA GLY A 124 0.73 5.32 3.98
C GLY A 124 0.22 5.47 5.41
N SER A 125 -0.53 6.54 5.70
CA SER A 125 -1.17 6.73 7.00
C SER A 125 -2.17 5.62 7.32
N LEU A 126 -2.99 5.20 6.35
CA LEU A 126 -3.90 4.07 6.53
C LEU A 126 -3.16 2.74 6.72
N ALA A 127 -2.06 2.53 5.99
CA ALA A 127 -1.22 1.34 6.16
C ALA A 127 -0.61 1.31 7.57
N VAL A 128 -0.15 2.43 8.10
CA VAL A 128 0.38 2.52 9.47
C VAL A 128 -0.71 2.34 10.53
N ALA A 129 -1.86 2.99 10.35
CA ALA A 129 -2.93 2.99 11.36
C ALA A 129 -3.73 1.68 11.42
N TYR A 130 -3.97 1.05 10.27
CA TYR A 130 -4.80 -0.16 10.18
C TYR A 130 -4.02 -1.37 9.66
N GLY A 131 -3.24 -1.18 8.58
CA GLY A 131 -2.58 -2.29 7.89
C GLY A 131 -1.53 -3.00 8.73
N MET A 132 -0.58 -2.26 9.33
CA MET A 132 0.51 -2.82 10.12
C MET A 132 0.01 -3.51 11.39
N PRO A 133 -0.86 -2.90 12.22
CA PRO A 133 -1.42 -3.57 13.40
C PRO A 133 -2.25 -4.80 13.05
N TRP A 134 -3.01 -4.76 11.95
CA TRP A 134 -3.76 -5.92 11.49
C TRP A 134 -2.83 -7.06 11.02
N LEU A 135 -1.74 -6.72 10.32
CA LEU A 135 -0.72 -7.69 9.91
C LEU A 135 0.03 -8.28 11.12
N SER A 136 0.32 -7.50 12.16
CA SER A 136 0.94 -8.05 13.38
C SER A 136 -0.03 -8.85 14.24
N GLY A 137 -1.34 -8.65 14.05
CA GLY A 137 -2.39 -9.24 14.89
C GLY A 137 -2.75 -8.40 16.12
N ASP A 138 -2.16 -7.21 16.25
CA ASP A 138 -2.46 -6.26 17.34
C ASP A 138 -3.81 -5.55 17.16
N LEU A 139 -4.38 -5.62 15.95
CA LEU A 139 -5.68 -5.04 15.63
C LEU A 139 -6.55 -6.05 14.87
N SER A 140 -7.74 -6.32 15.40
CA SER A 140 -8.73 -7.19 14.77
C SER A 140 -10.03 -6.42 14.47
N PRO A 141 -10.67 -6.62 13.31
CA PRO A 141 -11.96 -6.00 12.98
C PRO A 141 -13.10 -6.41 13.93
N ASP A 142 -13.04 -7.63 14.48
CA ASP A 142 -14.12 -8.20 15.31
C ASP A 142 -14.13 -7.69 16.77
N GLY A 143 -13.20 -6.79 17.12
CA GLY A 143 -12.96 -6.39 18.50
C GLY A 143 -12.39 -7.52 19.35
N ASP A 144 -11.79 -7.17 20.49
CA ASP A 144 -11.32 -8.13 21.49
C ASP A 144 -12.53 -8.83 22.14
N GLN A 145 -13.10 -9.87 21.50
CA GLN A 145 -14.15 -10.72 22.08
C GLN A 145 -13.56 -11.75 23.06
N GLY A 146 -12.65 -11.30 23.93
CA GLY A 146 -11.82 -12.16 24.77
C GLY A 146 -11.47 -11.56 26.13
N ALA A 147 -12.37 -10.80 26.75
CA ALA A 147 -12.24 -10.40 28.15
C ALA A 147 -13.61 -10.17 28.80
N GLU A 148 -14.36 -11.25 29.07
CA GLU A 148 -15.29 -11.34 30.20
C GLU A 148 -15.37 -12.78 30.73
#